data_AF-A0A2T4HJP6-F1
#
_entry.id   AF-A0A2T4HJP6-F1
#
_cell.length_a   1.000
_cell.length_b   1.000
_cell.length_c   1.000
_cell.angle_alpha   90.00
_cell.angle_beta   90.00
_cell.angle_gamma   90.00
#
_symmetry.space_group_name_H-M   'P 1'
#
loop_
_entity.id
_entity.type
_entity.pdbx_description
1 polymer ?
#
loop_
_entity_poly.entity_id
_entity_poly.type
_entity_poly.pdbx_seq_one_letter_code
_entity_poly.pdbx_strand_id
1 'polypeptide(L)'
;MVQTPTTLIGVESKRFEPFRDVKSVNLSDAYDRPVWGRDMKGYERMRDRLRSGEERFTHLDAAQLVKHAFGLVTEGRRRNRAPVLFYLFAEPAARNGHPIAQDDLMRHRNEIARFAGATAGDEVTFHFASYREWLGTWRGLDNNIAAHGQAIIEMFAP
;
A
#
# COMPACT_ATOMS: atom_id res chain seq x y z
N MET A 1 -5.33 -6.24 -9.76
CA MET A 1 -5.86 -4.96 -10.28
C MET A 1 -7.36 -5.08 -10.39
N VAL A 2 -8.11 -4.10 -9.89
CA VAL A 2 -9.57 -4.03 -9.95
C VAL A 2 -9.96 -2.83 -10.83
N GLN A 3 -11.00 -2.99 -11.65
CA GLN A 3 -11.45 -1.94 -12.58
C GLN A 3 -12.93 -1.70 -12.39
N THR A 4 -13.30 -0.42 -12.32
CA THR A 4 -14.69 0.04 -12.39
C THR A 4 -14.86 0.87 -13.68
N PRO A 5 -16.08 1.36 -14.00
CA PRO A 5 -16.26 2.27 -15.14
C PRO A 5 -15.38 3.53 -15.04
N THR A 6 -15.12 4.02 -13.82
CA THR A 6 -14.45 5.31 -13.58
C THR A 6 -13.08 5.19 -12.91
N THR A 7 -12.71 4.03 -12.37
CA THR A 7 -11.54 3.88 -11.51
C THR A 7 -10.69 2.68 -11.89
N LEU A 8 -9.37 2.86 -11.80
CA LEU A 8 -8.36 1.81 -11.92
C LEU A 8 -7.68 1.63 -10.58
N ILE A 9 -7.89 0.49 -9.92
CA ILE A 9 -7.36 0.22 -8.58
C ILE A 9 -6.22 -0.80 -8.68
N GLY A 10 -5.00 -0.36 -8.40
CA GLY A 10 -3.87 -1.23 -8.10
C GLY A 10 -3.94 -1.64 -6.63
N VAL A 11 -3.88 -2.95 -6.36
CA VAL A 11 -3.85 -3.47 -4.99
C VAL A 11 -2.47 -4.05 -4.73
N GLU A 12 -1.78 -3.51 -3.73
CA GLU A 12 -0.53 -4.04 -3.21
C GLU A 12 -0.82 -4.75 -1.89
N SER A 13 -0.90 -6.08 -1.92
CA SER A 13 -1.20 -6.89 -0.74
C SER A 13 0.07 -7.47 -0.13
N LYS A 14 0.24 -7.33 1.19
CA LYS A 14 1.38 -7.88 1.96
C LYS A 14 0.89 -8.69 3.15
N ARG A 15 1.55 -9.82 3.44
CA ARG A 15 1.26 -10.67 4.60
C ARG A 15 2.38 -10.66 5.64
N PHE A 16 3.59 -11.05 5.26
CA PHE A 16 4.73 -11.14 6.18
C PHE A 16 5.92 -10.29 5.73
N GLU A 17 5.88 -9.81 4.49
CA GLU A 17 6.91 -8.99 3.86
C GLU A 17 7.30 -7.78 4.72
N PRO A 18 6.38 -7.03 5.38
CA PRO A 18 6.78 -5.86 6.18
C PRO A 18 7.74 -6.21 7.34
N PHE A 19 7.74 -7.46 7.82
CA PHE A 19 8.49 -7.91 8.99
C PHE A 19 9.57 -8.95 8.66
N ARG A 20 9.88 -9.16 7.38
CA ARG A 20 10.85 -10.17 6.93
C ARG A 20 12.14 -9.57 6.39
N ASP A 21 12.01 -8.69 5.41
CA ASP A 21 13.13 -8.25 4.59
C ASP A 21 13.42 -6.77 4.82
N VAL A 22 14.71 -6.43 4.90
CA VAL A 22 15.17 -5.04 4.85
C VAL A 22 14.68 -4.40 3.55
N LYS A 23 14.02 -3.24 3.66
CA LYS A 23 13.54 -2.50 2.50
C LYS A 23 14.70 -1.78 1.84
N SER A 24 14.98 -2.14 0.59
CA SER A 24 15.96 -1.44 -0.23
C SER A 24 15.25 -0.46 -1.15
N VAL A 25 15.78 0.76 -1.20
CA VAL A 25 15.32 1.75 -2.18
C VAL A 25 15.99 1.44 -3.50
N ASN A 26 15.27 0.73 -4.37
CA ASN A 26 15.71 0.50 -5.74
C ASN A 26 14.75 1.24 -6.67
N LEU A 27 15.14 2.40 -7.20
CA LEU A 27 14.35 3.18 -8.16
C LEU A 27 15.23 3.42 -9.40
N SER A 28 14.80 2.92 -10.56
CA SER A 28 15.54 3.12 -11.80
C SER A 28 15.44 4.58 -12.28
N ASP A 29 16.42 5.03 -13.05
CA ASP A 29 16.49 6.41 -13.59
C ASP A 29 15.31 6.73 -14.52
N ALA A 30 14.62 5.70 -15.03
CA ALA A 30 13.41 5.85 -15.82
C ALA A 30 12.30 6.60 -15.06
N TYR A 31 12.30 6.53 -13.72
CA TYR A 31 11.33 7.23 -12.88
C TYR A 31 11.62 8.73 -12.71
N ASP A 32 12.79 9.22 -13.11
CA ASP A 32 13.18 10.62 -12.97
C ASP A 32 12.65 11.50 -14.12
N ARG A 33 12.02 10.89 -15.12
CA ARG A 33 11.43 11.59 -16.27
C ARG A 33 10.32 12.55 -15.79
N PRO A 34 10.28 13.81 -16.25
CA PRO A 34 9.28 14.81 -15.86
C PRO A 34 7.94 14.60 -16.59
N VAL A 35 7.48 13.35 -16.69
CA VAL A 35 6.33 12.93 -17.51
C VAL A 35 5.09 12.58 -16.69
N TRP A 36 5.19 12.61 -15.36
CA TRP A 36 4.13 12.19 -14.45
C TRP A 36 3.00 13.22 -14.31
N GLY A 37 3.20 14.44 -14.80
CA GLY A 37 2.22 15.53 -14.76
C GLY A 37 2.35 16.43 -13.52
N ARG A 38 1.53 17.48 -13.46
CA ARG A 38 1.58 18.46 -12.35
C ARG A 38 1.00 17.93 -11.05
N ASP A 39 0.15 16.91 -11.13
CA ASP A 39 -0.63 16.39 -10.01
C ASP A 39 0.00 15.14 -9.37
N MET A 40 1.32 14.92 -9.54
CA MET A 40 2.07 13.78 -8.95
C MET A 40 3.23 14.23 -8.06
N LYS A 41 3.17 15.46 -7.54
CA LYS A 41 4.30 16.11 -6.86
C LYS A 41 4.63 15.47 -5.51
N GLY A 42 3.65 14.93 -4.80
CA GLY A 42 3.86 14.16 -3.57
C GLY A 42 4.68 12.89 -3.81
N TYR A 43 4.31 12.11 -4.82
CA TYR A 43 5.05 10.91 -5.22
C TYR A 43 6.45 11.22 -5.76
N GLU A 44 6.62 12.29 -6.54
CA GLU A 44 7.94 12.75 -6.99
C GLU A 44 8.84 13.15 -5.81
N ARG A 45 8.32 13.93 -4.85
CA ARG A 45 9.08 14.28 -3.64
C ARG A 45 9.44 13.04 -2.81
N MET A 46 8.49 12.11 -2.64
CA MET A 46 8.74 10.87 -1.91
C MET A 46 9.84 10.04 -2.60
N ARG A 47 9.80 9.91 -3.94
CA ARG A 47 10.86 9.28 -4.75
C ARG A 47 12.23 9.91 -4.43
N ASP A 48 12.32 11.23 -4.48
CA ASP A 48 13.58 11.97 -4.32
C ASP A 48 14.14 11.86 -2.89
N ARG A 49 13.26 11.93 -1.88
CA ARG A 49 13.63 11.74 -0.47
C ARG A 49 14.08 10.32 -0.15
N LEU A 50 13.43 9.32 -0.74
CA LEU A 50 13.86 7.92 -0.62
C LEU A 50 15.24 7.71 -1.26
N ARG A 51 15.46 8.28 -2.45
CA ARG A 51 16.73 8.16 -3.19
C ARG A 51 17.89 8.84 -2.47
N SER A 52 17.66 10.03 -1.93
CA SER A 52 18.65 10.78 -1.13
C SER A 52 18.85 10.21 0.28
N GLY A 53 17.92 9.39 0.75
CA GLY A 53 17.94 8.84 2.10
C GLY A 53 17.47 9.80 3.19
N GLU A 54 16.91 10.97 2.81
CA GLU A 54 16.22 11.93 3.69
C GLU A 54 15.00 11.26 4.36
N GLU A 55 14.29 10.41 3.61
CA GLU A 55 13.18 9.61 4.12
C GLU A 55 13.54 8.13 4.12
N ARG A 56 13.21 7.43 5.21
CA ARG A 56 13.44 5.98 5.35
C ARG A 56 12.25 5.31 6.01
N PHE A 57 11.98 4.09 5.57
CA PHE A 57 10.93 3.23 6.08
C PHE A 57 11.55 1.89 6.46
N THR A 58 11.24 1.41 7.65
CA THR A 58 11.73 0.14 8.19
C THR A 58 10.89 -1.02 7.68
N HIS A 59 9.56 -0.88 7.70
CA HIS A 59 8.62 -1.95 7.35
C HIS A 59 7.92 -1.72 6.01
N LEU A 60 7.54 -0.47 5.72
CA LEU A 60 6.87 -0.11 4.48
C LEU A 60 7.86 -0.07 3.31
N ASP A 61 7.55 -0.81 2.23
CA ASP A 61 8.27 -0.67 0.96
C ASP A 61 7.75 0.54 0.17
N ALA A 62 8.10 1.73 0.64
CA ALA A 62 7.65 2.99 0.03
C ALA A 62 8.17 3.15 -1.41
N ALA A 63 9.36 2.60 -1.73
CA ALA A 63 9.92 2.64 -3.07
C ALA A 63 9.04 1.84 -4.06
N GLN A 64 8.60 0.64 -3.67
CA GLN A 64 7.69 -0.16 -4.49
C GLN A 64 6.34 0.55 -4.69
N LEU A 65 5.80 1.19 -3.65
CA LEU A 65 4.53 1.95 -3.75
C LEU A 65 4.65 3.14 -4.71
N VAL A 66 5.75 3.89 -4.66
CA VAL A 66 6.02 4.99 -5.60
C VAL A 66 6.04 4.48 -7.04
N LYS A 67 6.71 3.36 -7.31
CA LYS A 67 6.73 2.75 -8.65
C LYS A 67 5.33 2.37 -9.13
N HIS A 68 4.54 1.77 -8.24
CA HIS A 68 3.17 1.37 -8.57
C HIS A 68 2.30 2.57 -8.88
N ALA A 69 2.43 3.67 -8.13
CA ALA A 69 1.73 4.91 -8.42
C ALA A 69 2.09 5.47 -9.80
N PHE A 70 3.38 5.53 -10.16
CA PHE A 70 3.79 5.99 -11.50
C PHE A 70 3.26 5.09 -12.63
N GLY A 71 3.23 3.77 -12.42
CA GLY A 71 2.58 2.86 -13.39
C GLY A 71 1.07 3.10 -13.50
N LEU A 72 0.39 3.30 -12.36
CA LEU A 72 -1.05 3.50 -12.29
C LEU A 72 -1.49 4.81 -12.93
N VAL A 73 -0.77 5.91 -12.74
CA VAL A 73 -1.16 7.20 -13.36
C VAL A 73 -1.09 7.13 -14.88
N THR A 74 -0.06 6.46 -15.43
CA THR A 74 0.06 6.25 -16.87
C THR A 74 -1.09 5.40 -17.40
N GLU A 75 -1.39 4.27 -16.75
CA GLU A 75 -2.46 3.38 -17.18
C GLU A 75 -3.86 3.98 -16.97
N GLY A 76 -4.07 4.73 -15.88
CA GLY A 76 -5.31 5.42 -15.57
C GLY A 76 -5.67 6.43 -16.65
N ARG A 77 -4.73 7.30 -17.01
CA ARG A 77 -4.89 8.27 -18.12
C ARG A 77 -5.15 7.58 -19.45
N ARG A 78 -4.36 6.55 -19.79
CA ARG A 78 -4.54 5.76 -21.04
C ARG A 78 -5.95 5.17 -21.15
N ARG A 79 -6.54 4.80 -20.02
CA ARG A 79 -7.87 4.16 -19.93
C ARG A 79 -8.98 5.13 -19.54
N ASN A 80 -8.71 6.43 -19.45
CA ASN A 80 -9.60 7.47 -18.96
C ASN A 80 -10.30 7.10 -17.63
N ARG A 81 -9.50 6.70 -16.63
CA ARG A 81 -9.96 6.27 -15.30
C ARG A 81 -9.11 6.92 -14.21
N ALA A 82 -9.75 7.28 -13.10
CA ALA A 82 -9.07 7.76 -11.90
C ALA A 82 -8.19 6.64 -11.30
N PRO A 83 -6.88 6.86 -11.12
CA PRO A 83 -6.00 5.85 -10.57
C PRO A 83 -6.03 5.83 -9.04
N VAL A 84 -6.10 4.63 -8.46
CA VAL A 84 -6.08 4.41 -7.01
C VAL A 84 -5.04 3.34 -6.69
N LEU A 85 -4.21 3.59 -5.69
CA LEU A 85 -3.32 2.61 -5.10
C LEU A 85 -3.86 2.20 -3.72
N PHE A 86 -4.24 0.94 -3.58
CA PHE A 86 -4.73 0.38 -2.32
C PHE A 86 -3.68 -0.54 -1.71
N TYR A 87 -3.18 -0.20 -0.53
CA TYR A 87 -2.26 -1.03 0.22
C TYR A 87 -3.01 -1.89 1.25
N LEU A 88 -2.98 -3.20 1.08
CA LEU A 88 -3.64 -4.15 1.96
C LEU A 88 -2.57 -4.92 2.74
N PHE A 89 -2.64 -4.93 4.07
CA PHE A 89 -1.59 -5.55 4.88
C PHE A 89 -2.12 -6.46 5.98
N ALA A 90 -1.31 -7.44 6.37
CA ALA A 90 -1.57 -8.27 7.53
C ALA A 90 -0.80 -7.76 8.76
N GLU A 91 -1.31 -8.07 9.94
CA GLU A 91 -0.73 -7.79 11.26
C GLU A 91 -0.61 -9.08 12.08
N PRO A 92 0.19 -10.06 11.60
CA PRO A 92 0.28 -11.35 12.27
C PRO A 92 1.01 -11.21 13.61
N ALA A 93 0.56 -11.94 14.62
CA ALA A 93 1.21 -11.96 15.93
C ALA A 93 2.61 -12.63 15.91
N ALA A 94 2.84 -13.53 14.95
CA ALA A 94 4.09 -14.25 14.80
C ALA A 94 4.39 -14.60 13.34
N ARG A 95 5.67 -14.78 13.04
CA ARG A 95 6.19 -15.28 11.75
C ARG A 95 7.06 -16.50 12.01
N ASN A 96 6.71 -17.64 11.40
CA ASN A 96 7.44 -18.91 11.57
C ASN A 96 7.67 -19.27 13.05
N GLY A 97 6.68 -19.01 13.91
CA GLY A 97 6.78 -19.25 15.36
C GLY A 97 7.53 -18.17 16.15
N HIS A 98 8.13 -17.18 15.50
CA HIS A 98 8.76 -16.04 16.18
C HIS A 98 7.76 -14.89 16.35
N PRO A 99 7.53 -14.40 17.58
CA PRO A 99 6.68 -13.26 17.82
C PRO A 99 7.14 -12.01 17.05
N ILE A 100 6.19 -11.25 16.54
CA ILE A 100 6.45 -9.91 16.00
C ILE A 100 6.18 -8.92 17.13
N ALA A 101 7.12 -8.00 17.37
CA ALA A 101 6.96 -7.01 18.43
C ALA A 101 5.80 -6.08 18.11
N GLN A 102 5.01 -5.72 19.13
CA GLN A 102 3.91 -4.77 18.97
C GLN A 102 4.39 -3.41 18.43
N ASP A 103 5.59 -2.98 18.86
CA ASP A 103 6.22 -1.75 18.38
C ASP A 103 6.49 -1.78 16.86
N ASP A 104 6.80 -2.95 16.28
CA ASP A 104 7.02 -3.10 14.83
C ASP A 104 5.70 -2.98 14.07
N LEU A 105 4.62 -3.58 14.58
CA LEU A 105 3.27 -3.43 14.01
C LEU A 105 2.83 -1.96 14.02
N MET A 106 3.03 -1.28 15.17
CA MET A 106 2.72 0.15 15.30
C MET A 106 3.59 1.01 14.39
N ARG A 107 4.89 0.71 14.29
CA ARG A 107 5.80 1.41 13.37
C ARG A 107 5.35 1.26 11.93
N HIS A 108 4.97 0.05 11.50
CA HIS A 108 4.45 -0.18 10.15
C HIS A 108 3.20 0.66 9.86
N ARG A 109 2.25 0.73 10.79
CA ARG A 109 1.08 1.62 10.64
C ARG A 109 1.44 3.10 10.56
N ASN A 110 2.33 3.58 11.42
CA ASN A 110 2.78 4.97 11.41
C ASN A 110 3.50 5.32 10.08
N GLU A 111 4.27 4.38 9.56
CA GLU A 111 4.92 4.49 8.26
C GLU A 111 3.91 4.61 7.11
N ILE A 112 2.87 3.76 7.09
CA ILE A 112 1.78 3.84 6.10
C ILE A 112 1.09 5.20 6.18
N ALA A 113 0.75 5.65 7.39
CA ALA A 113 0.08 6.93 7.60
C ALA A 113 0.94 8.12 7.13
N ARG A 114 2.24 8.10 7.43
CA ARG A 114 3.20 9.11 6.95
C ARG A 114 3.29 9.13 5.43
N PHE A 115 3.37 7.96 4.80
CA PHE A 115 3.36 7.86 3.33
C PHE A 115 2.07 8.44 2.75
N ALA A 116 0.92 8.04 3.29
CA ALA A 116 -0.39 8.53 2.87
C ALA A 116 -0.51 10.06 2.95
N GLY A 117 -0.03 10.66 4.05
CA GLY A 117 -0.01 12.11 4.22
C GLY A 117 0.92 12.82 3.22
N ALA A 118 2.08 12.23 2.93
CA ALA A 118 3.05 12.83 2.01
C ALA A 118 2.60 12.83 0.54
N THR A 119 1.73 11.89 0.16
CA THR A 119 1.19 11.74 -1.20
C THR A 119 -0.27 12.19 -1.32
N ALA A 120 -0.85 12.75 -0.27
CA ALA A 120 -2.23 13.20 -0.28
C ALA A 120 -2.44 14.33 -1.31
N GLY A 121 -3.53 14.23 -2.07
CA GLY A 121 -3.90 15.22 -3.10
C GLY A 121 -3.25 14.99 -4.47
N ASP A 122 -2.33 14.03 -4.60
CA ASP A 122 -1.84 13.60 -5.91
C ASP A 122 -2.91 12.80 -6.67
N GLU A 123 -2.79 12.74 -8.00
CA GLU A 123 -3.74 12.10 -8.91
C GLU A 123 -3.95 10.62 -8.60
N VAL A 124 -2.89 9.92 -8.20
CA VAL A 124 -3.02 8.56 -7.66
C VAL A 124 -3.44 8.67 -6.21
N THR A 125 -4.71 8.38 -5.94
CA THR A 125 -5.19 8.38 -4.56
C THR A 125 -4.67 7.14 -3.82
N PHE A 126 -4.04 7.36 -2.67
CA PHE A 126 -3.55 6.28 -1.80
C PHE A 126 -4.56 5.93 -0.71
N HIS A 127 -4.96 4.67 -0.65
CA HIS A 127 -5.78 4.10 0.41
C HIS A 127 -5.08 2.89 1.03
N PHE A 128 -5.44 2.57 2.27
CA PHE A 128 -4.90 1.40 2.95
C PHE A 128 -5.90 0.83 3.95
N ALA A 129 -5.76 -0.47 4.24
CA ALA A 129 -6.43 -1.14 5.33
C ALA A 129 -5.64 -2.40 5.73
N SER A 130 -5.79 -2.86 6.95
CA SER A 130 -5.41 -4.24 7.28
C SER A 130 -6.45 -5.23 6.75
N TYR A 131 -6.05 -6.49 6.55
CA TYR A 131 -6.99 -7.56 6.21
C TYR A 131 -8.13 -7.67 7.22
N ARG A 132 -7.84 -7.48 8.52
CA ARG A 132 -8.85 -7.52 9.57
C ARG A 132 -9.84 -6.37 9.45
N GLU A 133 -9.37 -5.16 9.18
CA GLU A 133 -10.23 -4.00 8.94
C GLU A 133 -11.14 -4.23 7.73
N TRP A 134 -10.55 -4.68 6.61
CA TRP A 134 -11.31 -4.94 5.38
C TRP A 134 -12.33 -6.06 5.55
N LEU A 135 -11.95 -7.22 6.09
CA LEU A 135 -12.87 -8.32 6.38
C LEU A 135 -13.92 -7.92 7.44
N GLY A 136 -13.59 -7.02 8.35
CA GLY A 136 -14.54 -6.47 9.32
C GLY A 136 -15.74 -5.78 8.67
N THR A 137 -15.55 -5.19 7.47
CA THR A 137 -16.65 -4.56 6.71
C THR A 137 -17.68 -5.58 6.19
N TRP A 138 -17.30 -6.85 6.07
CA TRP A 138 -18.17 -7.88 5.50
C TRP A 138 -19.32 -8.26 6.43
N ARG A 139 -19.19 -7.97 7.73
CA ARG A 139 -20.21 -8.23 8.75
C ARG A 139 -21.55 -7.55 8.45
N GLY A 140 -21.54 -6.46 7.69
CA GLY A 140 -22.75 -5.72 7.32
C GLY A 140 -23.38 -6.13 5.98
N LEU A 141 -22.83 -7.12 5.26
CA LEU A 141 -23.26 -7.47 3.90
C LEU A 141 -24.30 -8.59 3.89
N ASP A 142 -23.89 -9.80 4.29
CA ASP A 142 -24.70 -11.02 4.32
C ASP A 142 -24.11 -11.99 5.35
N ASN A 143 -24.96 -12.84 5.94
CA ASN A 143 -24.55 -13.77 6.99
C ASN A 143 -23.52 -14.80 6.50
N ASN A 144 -23.62 -15.30 5.26
CA ASN A 144 -22.64 -16.24 4.71
C ASN A 144 -21.31 -15.55 4.43
N ILE A 145 -21.35 -14.32 3.93
CA ILE A 145 -20.14 -13.51 3.68
C ILE A 145 -19.45 -13.18 5.02
N ALA A 146 -20.22 -12.80 6.04
CA ALA A 146 -19.71 -12.54 7.37
C ALA A 146 -19.05 -13.79 7.98
N ALA A 147 -19.70 -14.96 7.89
CA ALA A 147 -19.15 -16.23 8.35
C ALA A 147 -17.87 -16.61 7.60
N HIS A 148 -17.84 -16.39 6.27
CA HIS A 148 -16.65 -16.65 5.48
C HIS A 148 -15.47 -15.73 5.86
N GLY A 149 -15.73 -14.43 6.07
CA GLY A 149 -14.71 -13.49 6.53
C GLY A 149 -14.13 -13.88 7.90
N GLN A 150 -14.98 -14.35 8.81
CA GLN A 150 -14.55 -14.86 10.12
C GLN A 150 -13.68 -16.12 9.98
N ALA A 151 -14.06 -17.07 9.12
CA ALA A 151 -13.26 -18.27 8.85
C ALA A 151 -11.87 -17.94 8.29
N ILE A 152 -11.75 -16.92 7.43
CA ILE A 152 -10.46 -16.44 6.92
C ILE A 152 -9.61 -15.88 8.07
N ILE A 153 -10.18 -15.08 8.96
CA ILE A 153 -9.47 -14.50 10.10
C ILE A 153 -8.91 -15.60 11.02
N GLU A 154 -9.72 -16.62 11.31
CA GLU A 154 -9.34 -17.74 12.18
C GLU A 154 -8.25 -18.61 11.56
N MET A 155 -8.40 -18.96 10.28
CA MET A 155 -7.47 -19.83 9.57
C MET A 155 -6.10 -19.17 9.34
N PHE A 156 -6.11 -17.92 8.88
CA PHE A 156 -4.88 -17.29 8.39
C PHE A 156 -4.19 -16.39 9.40
N ALA A 157 -4.90 -16.03 10.48
CA ALA A 157 -4.49 -15.04 11.47
C ALA A 157 -3.75 -13.85 10.83
N PRO A 158 -4.38 -13.18 9.85
CA PRO A 158 -3.76 -12.07 9.15
C PRO A 158 -3.68 -10.84 10.03
#